data_AF-A0A519SLR7-F1
#
_entry.id   AF-A0A519SLR7-F1
#
_cell.length_a   1.000
_cell.length_b   1.000
_cell.length_c   1.000
_cell.angle_alpha   90.00
_cell.angle_beta   90.00
_cell.angle_gamma   90.00
#
_symmetry.space_group_name_H-M   'P 1'
#
loop_
_entity.id
_entity.type
_entity.pdbx_description
1 polymer ?
#
loop_
_entity_poly.entity_id
_entity_poly.type
_entity_poly.pdbx_seq_one_letter_code
_entity_poly.pdbx_strand_id
1 'polypeptide(L)' 'MNPTIPEVIRTVPLQYYVFFATALFCIGVTGVLVRRNAIIIFMCVELMLNAVN' A
#
# COMPACT_ATOMS: atom_id res chain seq x y z
N MET A 1 4.30 -10.99 -34.67
CA MET A 1 3.88 -9.65 -34.17
C MET A 1 4.41 -9.53 -32.75
N ASN A 2 5.46 -8.74 -32.54
CA ASN A 2 6.06 -8.52 -31.23
C ASN A 2 5.04 -7.77 -30.35
N PRO A 3 4.61 -8.32 -29.19
CA PRO A 3 3.69 -7.59 -28.32
C PRO A 3 4.42 -6.33 -27.86
N THR A 4 3.96 -5.17 -28.33
CA THR A 4 4.38 -3.84 -27.87
C THR A 4 3.81 -3.63 -26.48
N ILE A 5 4.31 -4.40 -25.51
CA ILE A 5 4.06 -4.14 -24.09
C ILE A 5 4.73 -2.79 -23.80
N PRO A 6 4.00 -1.78 -23.33
CA PRO A 6 4.59 -0.49 -23.01
C PRO A 6 5.73 -0.68 -21.99
N GLU A 7 6.91 -0.15 -22.29
CA GLU A 7 8.15 -0.32 -21.50
C GLU A 7 7.97 0.08 -20.03
N VAL A 8 7.02 0.99 -19.76
CA VAL A 8 6.59 1.41 -18.43
C VAL A 8 6.13 0.24 -17.54
N ILE A 9 5.39 -0.73 -18.09
CA ILE A 9 4.92 -1.92 -17.34
C ILE A 9 6.08 -2.86 -17.02
N ARG A 10 7.16 -2.79 -17.80
CA ARG A 10 8.40 -3.54 -17.57
C ARG A 10 9.29 -2.85 -16.52
N THR A 11 9.29 -1.52 -16.48
CA THR A 11 10.03 -0.70 -15.51
C THR A 11 9.41 -0.72 -14.12
N VAL A 12 8.07 -0.71 -14.00
CA VAL A 12 7.39 -0.85 -12.70
C VAL A 12 6.35 -1.96 -12.79
N PRO A 13 6.75 -3.24 -12.62
CA PRO A 13 5.80 -4.33 -12.59
C PRO A 13 4.82 -4.17 -11.42
N LEU A 14 3.59 -4.61 -11.64
CA LEU A 14 2.47 -4.53 -10.70
C LEU A 14 2.81 -5.13 -9.32
N GLN A 15 3.76 -6.06 -9.29
CA GLN A 15 4.29 -6.66 -8.08
C GLN A 15 4.91 -5.64 -7.11
N TYR A 16 5.62 -4.61 -7.59
CA TYR A 16 6.19 -3.57 -6.70
C TYR A 16 5.09 -2.72 -6.07
N TYR A 17 4.05 -2.38 -6.83
CA TYR A 17 2.92 -1.62 -6.31
C TYR A 17 2.19 -2.42 -5.22
N VAL A 18 1.90 -3.70 -5.47
CA VAL A 18 1.26 -4.58 -4.47
C VAL A 18 2.14 -4.78 -3.24
N PHE A 19 3.45 -4.93 -3.41
CA PHE A 19 4.37 -5.05 -2.30
C PHE A 19 4.37 -3.79 -1.42
N PHE A 20 4.42 -2.62 -2.04
CA PHE A 20 4.37 -1.34 -1.34
C PHE A 20 3.04 -1.11 -0.61
N ALA A 21 1.92 -1.39 -1.30
CA ALA A 21 0.58 -1.36 -0.71
C ALA A 21 0.48 -2.27 0.53
N THR A 22 0.98 -3.50 0.41
CA THR A 22 0.95 -4.47 1.52
C THR A 22 1.82 -3.98 2.70
N ALA A 23 3.00 -3.43 2.42
CA ALA A 23 3.87 -2.87 3.45
C ALA A 23 3.19 -1.70 4.20
N LEU A 24 2.60 -0.75 3.48
CA LEU A 24 1.85 0.36 4.08
C LEU A 24 0.64 -0.12 4.89
N PHE A 25 -0.09 -1.13 4.40
CA PHE A 25 -1.20 -1.72 5.11
C PHE A 25 -0.75 -2.37 6.43
N CYS A 26 0.33 -3.15 6.41
CA CYS A 26 0.90 -3.74 7.62
C CYS A 26 1.38 -2.70 8.64
N ILE A 27 1.93 -1.57 8.16
CA ILE A 27 2.30 -0.43 9.03
C ILE A 27 1.04 0.16 9.68
N GLY A 28 -0.02 0.36 8.91
CA GLY A 28 -1.33 0.78 9.42
C GLY A 28 -1.83 -0.18 10.50
N VAL A 29 -1.80 -1.50 10.25
CA VAL A 29 -2.29 -2.54 11.20
C VAL A 29 -1.49 -2.50 12.49
N THR A 30 -0.18 -2.42 12.38
CA THR A 30 0.71 -2.30 13.54
C THR A 30 0.40 -1.04 14.34
N GLY A 31 0.14 0.09 13.67
CA GLY A 31 -0.25 1.34 14.30
C GLY A 31 -1.57 1.25 15.07
N VAL A 32 -2.58 0.56 14.51
CA VAL A 32 -3.87 0.34 15.17
C VAL A 32 -3.74 -0.54 16.42
N LEU A 33 -2.91 -1.58 16.37
CA LEU A 33 -2.73 -2.51 17.49
C LEU A 33 -1.90 -1.93 18.65
N VAL A 34 -0.94 -1.04 18.36
CA VAL A 34 0.00 -0.50 19.37
C VAL A 34 -0.53 0.76 20.04
N ARG A 35 -1.38 1.54 19.37
CA ARG A 35 -1.80 2.87 19.84
C ARG A 35 -3.10 2.78 20.65
N ARG A 36 -3.12 3.44 21.80
CA ARG A 36 -4.34 3.57 22.65
C ARG A 36 -5.15 4.84 22.37
N ASN A 37 -4.61 5.77 21.57
CA ASN A 37 -5.28 7.03 21.25
C ASN A 37 -6.17 6.85 20.02
N ALA A 38 -7.47 7.10 20.17
CA ALA A 38 -8.47 6.97 19.11
C ALA A 38 -8.15 7.82 17.87
N ILE A 39 -7.59 9.01 18.03
CA ILE A 39 -7.22 9.88 16.89
C ILE A 39 -6.12 9.24 16.05
N ILE A 40 -5.12 8.62 16.69
CA ILE A 40 -4.01 7.96 16.00
C ILE A 40 -4.50 6.70 15.31
N ILE A 41 -5.40 5.94 15.94
CA ILE A 41 -6.05 4.78 15.32
C ILE A 41 -6.79 5.22 14.04
N PHE A 42 -7.54 6.31 14.08
CA PHE A 42 -8.24 6.84 12.90
C PHE A 42 -7.27 7.22 11.78
N MET A 43 -6.16 7.88 12.11
CA MET A 43 -5.10 8.21 11.15
C MET A 43 -4.45 6.95 10.52
N CYS A 44 -4.26 5.89 11.31
CA CYS A 44 -3.76 4.60 10.79
C CYS A 44 -4.78 3.92 9.88
N VAL A 45 -6.08 4.06 10.13
CA VAL A 45 -7.14 3.55 9.25
C VAL A 45 -7.17 4.31 7.92
N GLU A 46 -7.05 5.64 7.94
CA GLU A 46 -6.90 6.45 6.71
C GLU A 46 -5.67 6.01 5.89
N LEU A 47 -4.55 5.69 6.56
CA LEU A 47 -3.36 5.15 5.92
C LEU A 47 -3.59 3.76 5.29
N MET A 48 -4.33 2.87 5.97
CA MET A 48 -4.70 1.55 5.42
C MET A 48 -5.56 1.69 4.16
N LEU A 49 -6.55 2.60 4.19
CA LEU A 49 -7.43 2.86 3.05
C LEU A 49 -6.67 3.47 1.87
N ASN A 50 -5.70 4.34 2.14
CA ASN A 50 -4.81 4.88 1.10
C ASN A 50 -3.92 3.79 0.47
N ALA A 51 -3.50 2.79 1.25
CA ALA A 51 -2.67 1.70 0.75
C ALA A 51 -3.40 0.77 -0.25
N VAL A 52 -4.73 0.66 -0.17
CA VAL A 52 -5.54 -0.19 -1.08
C VAL A 52 -6.16 0.59 -2.25
N ASN A 53 -5.96 1.91 -2.32
CA ASN A 53 -6.46 2.79 -3.37
C ASN A 53 -5.37 3.13 -4.40
#